data_AF-A0A165JQ59-F1
#
_entry.id   AF-A0A165JQ59-F1
#
_cell.length_a   1.000
_cell.length_b   1.000
_cell.length_c   1.000
_cell.angle_alpha   90.00
_cell.angle_beta   90.00
_cell.angle_gamma   90.00
#
_symmetry.space_group_name_H-M   'P 1'
#
loop_
_entity.id
_entity.type
_entity.pdbx_description
1 polymer ?
#
loop_
_entity_poly.entity_id
_entity_poly.type
_entity_poly.pdbx_seq_one_letter_code
_entity_poly.pdbx_strand_id
1 'polypeptide(L)'
;MKVPRKNKHWLEEITVAMENNSYGGVVEKQSTETSEVLKIAICATKDAAKNRGISKASVIENVISEIEEIVRDDMNRDMEPEGVSLEVQYFLSYLDASVLFGVISERKAEEIMNHYTES
;
A
#
# COMPACT_ATOMS: atom_id res chain seq x y z
N MET A 1 2.92 -14.66 7.95
CA MET A 1 4.27 -14.26 8.45
C MET A 1 4.13 -13.61 9.83
N LYS A 2 5.16 -13.61 10.67
CA LYS A 2 5.10 -12.87 11.96
C LYS A 2 5.14 -11.37 11.66
N VAL A 3 4.34 -10.59 12.38
CA VAL A 3 4.32 -9.12 12.26
C VAL A 3 5.70 -8.55 12.65
N PRO A 4 6.36 -7.76 11.78
CA PRO A 4 7.65 -7.17 12.11
C PRO A 4 7.55 -6.18 13.27
N ARG A 5 8.58 -6.16 14.13
CA ARG A 5 8.65 -5.25 15.29
C ARG A 5 9.38 -3.94 15.02
N LYS A 6 10.29 -3.91 14.05
CA LYS A 6 11.14 -2.76 13.70
C LYS A 6 10.69 -2.19 12.37
N ASN A 7 10.71 -0.86 12.23
CA ASN A 7 10.26 -0.17 11.00
C ASN A 7 11.07 -0.62 9.78
N LYS A 8 12.40 -0.74 9.90
CA LYS A 8 13.23 -1.27 8.81
C LYS A 8 12.80 -2.64 8.27
N HIS A 9 12.30 -3.54 9.13
CA HIS A 9 11.84 -4.86 8.69
C HIS A 9 10.45 -4.79 8.03
N TRP A 10 9.65 -3.77 8.36
CA TRP A 10 8.44 -3.48 7.60
C TRP A 10 8.78 -2.98 6.21
N LEU A 11 9.72 -2.05 6.09
CA LEU A 11 10.19 -1.57 4.79
C LEU A 11 10.76 -2.72 3.95
N GLU A 12 11.62 -3.57 4.53
CA GLU A 12 12.12 -4.78 3.86
C GLU A 12 10.98 -5.69 3.37
N GLU A 13 9.94 -5.92 4.17
CA GLU A 13 8.78 -6.74 3.77
C GLU A 13 8.00 -6.11 2.62
N ILE A 14 7.76 -4.80 2.67
CA ILE A 14 6.99 -4.07 1.64
C ILE A 14 7.79 -3.97 0.34
N THR A 15 9.09 -3.68 0.40
CA THR A 15 9.98 -3.67 -0.78
C THR A 15 10.00 -5.03 -1.45
N VAL A 16 10.18 -6.11 -0.69
CA VAL A 16 10.14 -7.47 -1.24
C VAL A 16 8.77 -7.79 -1.84
N ALA A 17 7.68 -7.35 -1.21
CA ALA A 17 6.34 -7.53 -1.77
C ALA A 17 6.18 -6.77 -3.09
N MET A 18 6.64 -5.52 -3.15
CA MET A 18 6.59 -4.67 -4.33
C MET A 18 7.40 -5.23 -5.49
N GLU A 19 8.63 -5.71 -5.24
CA GLU A 19 9.48 -6.34 -6.24
C GLU A 19 8.87 -7.61 -6.84
N ASN A 20 8.09 -8.35 -6.03
CA ASN A 20 7.44 -9.59 -6.43
C ASN A 20 5.97 -9.41 -6.84
N ASN A 21 5.48 -8.18 -6.89
CA ASN A 21 4.07 -7.94 -7.17
C ASN A 21 3.73 -8.30 -8.63
N SER A 22 2.47 -8.63 -8.87
CA SER A 22 2.00 -9.03 -10.20
C SER A 22 1.81 -7.86 -11.18
N TYR A 23 2.10 -6.62 -10.76
CA TYR A 23 1.90 -5.43 -11.58
C TYR A 23 3.09 -5.13 -12.51
N GLY A 24 4.23 -5.79 -12.30
CA GLY A 24 5.48 -5.51 -13.01
C GLY A 24 6.17 -4.28 -12.42
N GLY A 25 7.51 -4.32 -12.34
CA GLY A 25 8.35 -3.36 -11.57
C GLY A 25 7.79 -1.93 -11.51
N VAL A 26 7.48 -1.49 -10.29
CA VAL A 26 6.81 -0.21 -9.97
C VAL A 26 7.80 0.93 -9.75
N VAL A 27 9.10 0.61 -9.73
CA VAL A 27 10.16 1.54 -9.31
C VAL A 27 10.27 2.70 -10.30
N GLU A 28 10.18 3.93 -9.78
CA GLU A 28 10.34 5.20 -10.50
C GLU A 28 9.27 5.57 -11.54
N LYS A 29 8.01 5.16 -11.36
CA LYS A 29 6.89 5.64 -12.19
C LYS A 29 5.96 6.58 -11.42
N GLN A 30 5.65 7.70 -12.05
CA GLN A 30 4.53 8.56 -11.66
C GLN A 30 3.34 8.31 -12.58
N SER A 31 2.12 8.48 -12.04
CA SER A 31 0.91 8.39 -12.83
C SER A 31 -0.10 9.46 -12.47
N THR A 32 -0.69 10.04 -13.50
CA THR A 32 -1.88 10.89 -13.40
C THR A 32 -3.18 10.10 -13.60
N GLU A 33 -3.09 8.81 -13.95
CA GLU A 33 -4.25 7.98 -14.23
C GLU A 33 -4.73 7.30 -12.95
N THR A 34 -5.90 7.71 -12.44
CA THR A 34 -6.55 7.06 -11.28
C THR A 34 -6.67 5.55 -11.47
N SER A 35 -6.89 5.07 -12.70
CA SER A 35 -7.00 3.64 -12.98
C SER A 35 -5.69 2.88 -12.76
N GLU A 36 -4.54 3.53 -12.95
CA GLU A 36 -3.22 2.95 -12.73
C GLU A 36 -2.88 2.90 -11.23
N VAL A 37 -3.13 4.02 -10.56
CA VAL A 37 -2.96 4.18 -9.10
C VAL A 37 -3.82 3.16 -8.35
N LEU A 38 -5.09 2.98 -8.75
CA LEU A 38 -5.99 1.98 -8.17
C LEU A 38 -5.48 0.54 -8.35
N LYS A 39 -4.96 0.17 -9.53
CA LYS A 39 -4.44 -1.18 -9.73
C LYS A 39 -3.27 -1.48 -8.78
N ILE A 40 -2.39 -0.50 -8.57
CA ILE A 40 -1.29 -0.60 -7.62
C ILE A 40 -1.79 -0.75 -6.19
N ALA A 41 -2.75 0.07 -5.77
CA ALA A 41 -3.33 0.01 -4.44
C ALA A 41 -3.98 -1.36 -4.15
N ILE A 42 -4.69 -1.91 -5.14
CA ILE A 42 -5.30 -3.25 -5.07
C ILE A 42 -4.24 -4.34 -4.96
N CYS A 43 -3.15 -4.25 -5.73
CA CYS A 43 -2.02 -5.17 -5.64
C CYS A 43 -1.39 -5.14 -4.24
N ALA A 44 -1.07 -3.95 -3.72
CA ALA A 44 -0.53 -3.77 -2.38
C ALA A 44 -1.42 -4.38 -1.29
N THR A 45 -2.74 -4.16 -1.40
CA THR A 45 -3.74 -4.73 -0.47
C THR A 45 -3.72 -6.26 -0.47
N LYS A 46 -3.66 -6.88 -1.65
CA LYS A 46 -3.60 -8.33 -1.79
C LYS A 46 -2.29 -8.90 -1.26
N ASP A 47 -1.17 -8.20 -1.47
CA ASP A 47 0.13 -8.61 -0.95
C ASP A 47 0.20 -8.50 0.58
N ALA A 48 -0.40 -7.45 1.17
CA ALA A 48 -0.57 -7.33 2.62
C ALA A 48 -1.39 -8.48 3.20
N ALA A 49 -2.54 -8.79 2.59
CA ALA A 49 -3.37 -9.92 2.98
C ALA A 49 -2.59 -11.25 2.93
N LYS A 50 -1.86 -11.49 1.82
CA LYS A 50 -1.03 -12.69 1.61
C LYS A 50 0.05 -12.82 2.67
N ASN A 51 0.83 -11.77 2.94
CA ASN A 51 1.91 -11.80 3.94
C ASN A 51 1.39 -12.04 5.35
N ARG A 52 0.14 -11.65 5.62
CA ARG A 52 -0.54 -11.86 6.89
C ARG A 52 -1.33 -13.17 6.95
N GLY A 53 -1.43 -13.91 5.84
CA GLY A 53 -2.15 -15.19 5.79
C GLY A 53 -3.67 -15.03 5.82
N ILE A 54 -4.17 -13.86 5.43
CA ILE A 54 -5.60 -13.57 5.33
C ILE A 54 -6.07 -14.10 3.97
N SER A 55 -6.91 -15.14 3.98
CA SER A 55 -7.38 -15.83 2.78
C SER A 55 -8.89 -15.74 2.55
N LYS A 56 -9.64 -15.15 3.49
CA LYS A 56 -11.09 -15.01 3.37
C LYS A 56 -11.40 -13.90 2.35
N ALA A 57 -11.87 -14.30 1.17
CA ALA A 57 -12.15 -13.40 0.05
C ALA A 57 -13.02 -12.20 0.45
N SER A 58 -14.11 -12.41 1.20
CA SER A 58 -15.00 -11.30 1.61
C SER A 58 -14.30 -10.24 2.47
N VAL A 59 -13.29 -10.63 3.26
CA VAL A 59 -12.54 -9.66 4.09
C VAL A 59 -11.59 -8.85 3.21
N ILE A 60 -10.96 -9.52 2.24
CA ILE A 60 -10.05 -8.87 1.28
C ILE A 60 -10.81 -7.89 0.39
N GLU A 61 -11.97 -8.30 -0.16
CA GLU A 61 -12.80 -7.45 -1.02
C GLU A 61 -13.31 -6.22 -0.26
N ASN A 62 -13.74 -6.37 1.00
CA ASN A 62 -14.16 -5.22 1.81
C ASN A 62 -13.02 -4.21 1.99
N VAL A 63 -11.80 -4.67 2.30
CA VAL A 63 -10.64 -3.78 2.45
C VAL A 63 -10.24 -3.17 1.11
N ILE A 64 -10.34 -3.90 0.00
CA ILE A 64 -10.11 -3.35 -1.33
C ILE A 64 -11.08 -2.20 -1.60
N SER A 65 -12.37 -2.35 -1.32
CA SER A 65 -13.35 -1.29 -1.55
C SER A 65 -13.04 -0.02 -0.76
N GLU A 66 -12.66 -0.15 0.52
CA GLU A 66 -12.24 0.99 1.35
C GLU A 66 -10.98 1.67 0.79
N ILE A 67 -9.98 0.89 0.35
CA ILE A 67 -8.77 1.43 -0.28
C ILE A 67 -9.07 2.14 -1.60
N GLU A 68 -9.99 1.61 -2.41
CA GLU A 68 -10.41 2.26 -3.66
C GLU A 68 -11.08 3.60 -3.40
N GLU A 69 -11.88 3.74 -2.34
CA GLU A 69 -12.48 5.02 -1.93
C GLU A 69 -11.40 6.03 -1.51
N ILE A 70 -10.47 5.61 -0.64
CA ILE A 70 -9.34 6.46 -0.21
C ILE A 70 -8.54 6.98 -1.41
N VAL A 71 -8.15 6.08 -2.32
CA VAL A 71 -7.34 6.46 -3.50
C VAL A 71 -8.10 7.40 -4.43
N ARG A 72 -9.41 7.19 -4.62
CA ARG A 72 -10.21 8.08 -5.47
C ARG A 72 -10.33 9.48 -4.85
N ASP A 73 -10.53 9.54 -3.53
CA ASP A 73 -10.63 10.80 -2.81
C ASP A 73 -9.30 11.57 -2.87
N ASP A 74 -8.16 10.89 -2.71
CA ASP A 74 -6.84 11.50 -2.82
C ASP A 74 -6.55 11.99 -4.23
N MET A 75 -6.84 11.19 -5.26
CA MET A 75 -6.64 11.57 -6.66
C MET A 75 -7.53 12.75 -7.11
N ASN A 76 -8.66 12.98 -6.43
CA ASN A 76 -9.56 14.10 -6.72
C ASN A 76 -9.13 15.40 -6.01
N ARG A 77 -8.27 15.33 -4.98
CA ARG A 77 -7.78 16.49 -4.23
C ARG A 77 -6.50 17.00 -4.90
N ASP A 78 -6.67 17.89 -5.89
CA ASP A 78 -5.59 18.65 -6.56
C ASP A 78 -4.34 17.81 -6.89
N MET A 79 -4.50 16.88 -7.83
CA MET A 79 -3.37 16.11 -8.34
C MET A 79 -2.32 17.03 -8.97
N GLU A 80 -1.08 16.95 -8.46
CA GLU A 80 0.07 17.67 -9.00
C GLU A 80 0.30 17.33 -10.49
N PRO A 81 0.84 18.26 -11.31
CA PRO A 81 1.12 18.02 -12.73
C PRO A 81 2.02 16.80 -12.98
N GLU A 82 2.91 16.51 -12.05
CA GLU A 82 3.85 15.39 -12.09
C GLU A 82 3.19 14.04 -11.77
N GLY A 83 1.96 14.04 -11.22
CA GLY A 83 1.23 12.84 -10.83
C GLY A 83 1.75 12.19 -9.53
N VAL A 84 1.13 11.07 -9.16
CA VAL A 84 1.43 10.35 -7.92
C VAL A 84 2.51 9.31 -8.17
N SER A 85 3.51 9.24 -7.30
CA SER A 85 4.51 8.16 -7.31
C SER A 85 3.83 6.83 -7.01
N LEU A 86 3.89 5.89 -7.95
CA LEU A 86 3.28 4.57 -7.81
C LEU A 86 3.96 3.73 -6.72
N GLU A 87 5.25 3.94 -6.49
CA GLU A 87 5.98 3.32 -5.38
C GLU A 87 5.43 3.81 -4.04
N VAL A 88 5.32 5.14 -3.88
CA VAL A 88 4.76 5.73 -2.65
C VAL A 88 3.31 5.26 -2.45
N GLN A 89 2.51 5.22 -3.51
CA GLN A 89 1.15 4.71 -3.44
C GLN A 89 1.11 3.25 -3.01
N TYR A 90 1.99 2.40 -3.54
CA TYR A 90 2.07 1.01 -3.13
C TYR A 90 2.36 0.89 -1.64
N PHE A 91 3.34 1.65 -1.13
CA PHE A 91 3.67 1.68 0.29
C PHE A 91 2.50 2.11 1.16
N LEU A 92 1.85 3.22 0.82
CA LEU A 92 0.70 3.74 1.54
C LEU A 92 -0.44 2.71 1.59
N SER A 93 -0.87 2.22 0.42
CA SER A 93 -1.96 1.25 0.36
C SER A 93 -1.63 -0.08 1.06
N TYR A 94 -0.37 -0.50 1.09
CA TYR A 94 0.06 -1.67 1.88
C TYR A 94 -0.12 -1.45 3.39
N LEU A 95 0.27 -0.26 3.86
CA LEU A 95 0.16 0.13 5.27
C LEU A 95 -1.31 0.33 5.67
N ASP A 96 -2.09 1.03 4.86
CA ASP A 96 -3.53 1.23 5.07
C ASP A 96 -4.27 -0.11 5.11
N ALA A 97 -3.98 -1.01 4.17
CA ALA A 97 -4.54 -2.36 4.21
C ALA A 97 -4.14 -3.09 5.51
N SER A 98 -2.89 -2.94 5.96
CA SER A 98 -2.44 -3.54 7.23
C SER A 98 -3.17 -2.97 8.44
N VAL A 99 -3.54 -1.69 8.42
CA VAL A 99 -4.39 -1.06 9.44
C VAL A 99 -5.81 -1.61 9.37
N LEU A 100 -6.42 -1.62 8.18
CA LEU A 100 -7.79 -2.09 7.96
C LEU A 100 -7.96 -3.59 8.27
N PHE A 101 -6.92 -4.39 8.08
CA PHE A 101 -6.87 -5.78 8.53
C PHE A 101 -6.63 -5.95 10.04
N GLY A 102 -6.40 -4.87 10.78
CA GLY A 102 -6.16 -4.89 12.22
C GLY A 102 -4.78 -5.43 12.63
N VAL A 103 -3.80 -5.37 11.73
CA VAL A 103 -2.45 -5.90 11.96
C VAL A 103 -1.58 -4.90 12.72
N ILE A 104 -1.73 -3.62 12.39
CA ILE A 104 -1.05 -2.48 13.03
C ILE A 104 -2.05 -1.35 13.28
N SER A 105 -1.69 -0.42 14.17
CA SER A 105 -2.43 0.82 14.32
C SER A 105 -2.04 1.85 13.26
N GLU A 106 -2.91 2.84 13.02
CA GLU A 106 -2.63 4.01 12.18
C GLU A 106 -1.33 4.70 12.59
N ARG A 107 -1.17 4.99 13.89
CA ARG A 107 0.08 5.55 14.44
C ARG A 107 1.31 4.73 14.03
N LYS A 108 1.18 3.40 13.97
CA LYS A 108 2.31 2.55 13.60
C LYS A 108 2.59 2.61 12.10
N ALA A 109 1.56 2.70 11.27
CA ALA A 109 1.70 2.94 9.84
C ALA A 109 2.42 4.27 9.57
N GLU A 110 2.03 5.35 10.25
CA GLU A 110 2.71 6.65 10.17
C GLU A 110 4.18 6.56 10.59
N GLU A 111 4.50 5.88 11.71
CA GLU A 111 5.89 5.67 12.14
C GLU A 111 6.74 4.94 11.07
N ILE A 112 6.14 4.01 10.32
CA ILE A 112 6.82 3.28 9.24
C ILE A 112 7.01 4.19 8.02
N MET A 113 5.97 4.94 7.64
CA MET A 113 6.02 5.84 6.49
C MET A 113 7.01 6.99 6.71
N ASN A 114 7.06 7.58 7.90
CA ASN A 114 8.05 8.60 8.25
C ASN A 114 9.47 8.03 8.19
N HIS A 115 9.67 6.80 8.64
CA HIS A 115 10.98 6.16 8.55
C HIS A 115 11.40 5.94 7.08
N TYR A 116 10.45 5.65 6.19
CA TYR A 116 10.70 5.49 4.76
C TYR A 116 11.11 6.81 4.09
N THR A 117 10.46 7.93 4.43
CA THR A 117 10.73 9.24 3.83
C THR A 117 11.97 9.94 4.39
N GLU A 118 12.39 9.60 5.61
CA GLU A 118 13.57 10.19 6.28
C GLU A 118 14.88 9.41 6.05
N SER A 119 14.84 8.21 5.45
CA SER A 119 16.01 7.34 5.22
C SER A 119 16.68 7.59 3.87
#